data_AF-A0A398BKW2-F1
#
_entry.id   AF-A0A398BKW2-F1
#
_cell.length_a   1.000
_cell.length_b   1.000
_cell.length_c   1.000
_cell.angle_alpha   90.00
_cell.angle_beta   90.00
_cell.angle_gamma   90.00
#
_symmetry.space_group_name_H-M   'P 1'
#
loop_
_entity.id
_entity.type
_entity.pdbx_description
1 polymer ?
#
loop_
_entity_poly.entity_id
_entity_poly.type
_entity_poly.pdbx_seq_one_letter_code
_entity_poly.pdbx_strand_id
1 'polypeptide(L)'
;MAPRKDQMRIIRQDAGFSAKLGFGTAGGEGPVAETPAPPSPKVPPATIDSAEVMPQGDDGGRPGRIREEARKEEGEPPAAVTPPIHSAASAQPPAARGQVVYVAVSLTPRQAARAEVWAAAARCPVRFLIRRVAQALRDQVFDDWARDGMPEVTEPRGVRGKHPTSVTLTLRQQFATDLAARHDPLGLMGLARVMGPAYRARFHEAFDVALEKAERQMKPGGKAE
;
A
#
# COMPACT_ATOMS: atom_id res chain seq x y z
N MET A 1 -49.07 -8.88 -23.11
CA MET A 1 -48.62 -9.18 -21.72
C MET A 1 -47.46 -10.14 -21.80
N ALA A 2 -46.24 -9.69 -21.48
CA ALA A 2 -45.03 -10.51 -21.56
C ALA A 2 -44.70 -11.10 -20.17
N PRO A 3 -44.34 -12.40 -20.08
CA PRO A 3 -44.05 -13.05 -18.81
C PRO A 3 -42.69 -12.59 -18.24
N ARG A 4 -42.68 -12.25 -16.95
CA ARG A 4 -41.50 -11.80 -16.19
C ARG A 4 -40.53 -12.96 -16.00
N LYS A 5 -39.25 -12.74 -16.34
CA LYS A 5 -38.14 -13.69 -16.14
C LYS A 5 -37.82 -13.79 -14.65
N ASP A 6 -38.15 -14.93 -14.06
CA ASP A 6 -37.87 -15.25 -12.67
C ASP A 6 -36.34 -15.34 -12.45
N GLN A 7 -35.81 -14.45 -11.63
CA GLN A 7 -34.42 -14.44 -11.18
C GLN A 7 -34.34 -15.16 -9.83
N MET A 8 -34.39 -16.49 -9.82
CA MET A 8 -34.06 -17.24 -8.60
C MET A 8 -33.44 -18.60 -8.89
N ARG A 9 -32.28 -18.84 -8.25
CA ARG A 9 -31.54 -20.11 -8.08
C ARG A 9 -30.79 -20.50 -9.36
N ILE A 10 -29.46 -20.60 -9.34
CA ILE A 10 -28.74 -21.78 -8.85
C ILE A 10 -27.34 -21.34 -8.39
N ILE A 11 -27.07 -21.32 -7.09
CA ILE A 11 -25.70 -21.50 -6.57
C ILE A 11 -25.54 -23.01 -6.49
N ARG A 12 -24.81 -23.63 -7.42
CA ARG A 12 -24.35 -25.01 -7.23
C ARG A 12 -23.30 -24.96 -6.13
N GLN A 13 -23.65 -25.42 -4.94
CA GLN A 13 -22.66 -25.79 -3.94
C GLN A 13 -21.97 -27.06 -4.44
N ASP A 14 -20.71 -26.92 -4.88
CA ASP A 14 -19.88 -28.07 -5.21
C ASP A 14 -19.68 -28.93 -3.97
N ALA A 15 -20.19 -30.16 -4.01
CA ALA A 15 -20.07 -31.17 -2.97
C ALA A 15 -18.67 -31.82 -2.92
N GLY A 16 -17.61 -31.03 -3.11
CA GLY A 16 -16.24 -31.54 -3.24
C GLY A 16 -15.14 -30.73 -2.54
N PHE A 17 -15.42 -29.51 -2.06
CA PHE A 17 -14.39 -28.65 -1.47
C PHE A 17 -14.35 -28.74 0.07
N SER A 18 -14.17 -29.95 0.59
CA SER A 18 -13.77 -30.14 1.99
C SER A 18 -13.07 -31.49 2.15
N ALA A 19 -11.81 -31.55 1.72
CA ALA A 19 -10.89 -32.61 2.11
C ALA A 19 -9.77 -31.99 2.95
N LYS A 20 -9.84 -32.31 4.23
CA LYS A 20 -8.84 -32.08 5.28
C LYS A 20 -7.42 -32.35 4.76
N LEU A 21 -6.54 -31.34 4.76
CA LEU A 21 -5.10 -31.57 4.71
C LEU A 21 -4.68 -32.21 6.05
N GLY A 22 -4.71 -33.54 6.09
CA GLY A 22 -4.07 -34.34 7.11
C GLY A 22 -2.57 -34.46 6.80
N PHE A 23 -1.74 -34.07 7.75
CA PHE A 23 -0.31 -34.35 7.76
C PHE A 23 -0.11 -35.86 8.02
N GLY A 24 0.68 -36.56 7.20
CA GLY A 24 1.08 -37.94 7.50
C GLY A 24 1.79 -38.73 6.39
N THR A 25 3.13 -38.73 6.45
CA THR A 25 4.08 -39.85 6.27
C THR A 25 4.11 -40.75 5.02
N ALA A 26 5.28 -40.72 4.36
CA ALA A 26 6.17 -41.83 3.97
C ALA A 26 5.70 -43.03 3.12
N GLY A 27 6.41 -43.24 1.99
CA GLY A 27 6.82 -44.56 1.50
C GLY A 27 6.26 -45.00 0.14
N GLY A 28 7.14 -45.30 -0.81
CA GLY A 28 6.80 -46.13 -1.98
C GLY A 28 7.58 -45.81 -3.28
N GLU A 29 8.48 -46.72 -3.64
CA GLU A 29 9.35 -46.78 -4.83
C GLU A 29 8.62 -46.80 -6.22
N GLY A 30 9.38 -46.50 -7.29
CA GLY A 30 8.95 -46.39 -8.71
C GLY A 30 8.65 -47.73 -9.43
N PRO A 31 8.74 -47.89 -10.79
CA PRO A 31 9.57 -47.13 -11.76
C PRO A 31 8.97 -46.80 -13.18
N VAL A 32 9.67 -45.88 -13.88
CA VAL A 32 10.03 -45.79 -15.33
C VAL A 32 8.97 -45.87 -16.46
N ALA A 33 8.88 -44.79 -17.28
CA ALA A 33 8.83 -44.77 -18.76
C ALA A 33 8.89 -43.29 -19.24
N GLU A 34 10.01 -42.80 -19.76
CA GLU A 34 10.43 -42.75 -21.19
C GLU A 34 10.02 -41.43 -21.90
N THR A 35 11.03 -40.64 -22.27
CA THR A 35 10.98 -39.33 -22.96
C THR A 35 10.80 -39.52 -24.48
N PRO A 36 10.13 -38.60 -25.21
CA PRO A 36 10.92 -37.62 -25.97
C PRO A 36 10.29 -36.20 -26.03
N ALA A 37 11.16 -35.20 -26.26
CA ALA A 37 10.86 -33.82 -26.63
C ALA A 37 11.48 -33.54 -28.03
N PRO A 38 11.45 -32.32 -28.62
CA PRO A 38 10.47 -31.22 -28.77
C PRO A 38 10.26 -30.89 -30.30
N PRO A 39 9.69 -29.74 -30.79
CA PRO A 39 10.41 -28.45 -30.84
C PRO A 39 9.57 -27.13 -30.82
N SER A 40 10.17 -26.11 -30.17
CA SER A 40 10.23 -24.66 -30.49
C SER A 40 9.00 -23.82 -30.92
N PRO A 41 8.67 -22.71 -30.21
CA PRO A 41 7.92 -21.60 -30.78
C PRO A 41 8.83 -20.61 -31.55
N LYS A 42 8.41 -20.27 -32.78
CA LYS A 42 9.00 -19.23 -33.64
C LYS A 42 8.59 -17.82 -33.17
N VAL A 43 9.57 -16.93 -33.10
CA VAL A 43 9.49 -15.46 -33.31
C VAL A 43 10.21 -15.23 -34.68
N PRO A 44 10.10 -14.13 -35.48
CA PRO A 44 9.56 -12.76 -35.26
C PRO A 44 8.85 -12.21 -36.54
N PRO A 45 8.89 -10.91 -36.99
CA PRO A 45 9.19 -9.58 -36.40
C PRO A 45 8.17 -8.44 -36.76
N ALA A 46 8.40 -7.26 -36.14
CA ALA A 46 8.19 -5.84 -36.58
C ALA A 46 7.02 -5.47 -37.53
N THR A 47 6.34 -4.34 -37.37
CA THR A 47 6.81 -3.00 -37.82
C THR A 47 5.82 -1.90 -37.39
N ILE A 48 6.36 -0.69 -37.27
CA ILE A 48 5.80 0.61 -36.88
C ILE A 48 5.06 1.20 -38.09
N ASP A 49 3.93 1.89 -37.91
CA ASP A 49 3.68 3.13 -38.68
C ASP A 49 2.70 4.08 -37.98
N SER A 50 2.94 5.36 -38.21
CA SER A 50 2.22 6.54 -37.70
C SER A 50 1.16 7.02 -38.69
N ALA A 51 0.30 7.94 -38.22
CA ALA A 51 -0.61 8.89 -38.93
C ALA A 51 -2.01 8.82 -38.28
N GLU A 52 -2.79 9.88 -38.05
CA GLU A 52 -2.68 11.32 -38.26
C GLU A 52 -3.90 11.98 -37.58
N VAL A 53 -3.85 13.31 -37.42
CA VAL A 53 -4.98 14.24 -37.59
C VAL A 53 -6.07 14.35 -36.51
N MET A 54 -6.04 15.51 -35.83
CA MET A 54 -7.21 16.23 -35.29
C MET A 54 -7.96 16.96 -36.41
N PRO A 55 -9.29 17.15 -36.32
CA PRO A 55 -9.86 18.45 -35.86
C PRO A 55 -11.15 18.27 -35.01
N GLN A 56 -11.35 19.02 -33.92
CA GLN A 56 -12.07 20.30 -33.78
C GLN A 56 -13.59 20.27 -34.12
N GLY A 57 -14.40 20.75 -33.16
CA GLY A 57 -15.83 21.06 -33.23
C GLY A 57 -16.44 20.84 -31.83
N ASP A 58 -16.47 21.83 -30.92
CA ASP A 58 -17.32 23.03 -30.84
C ASP A 58 -18.79 22.76 -30.44
N ASP A 59 -19.32 23.69 -29.63
CA ASP A 59 -20.70 23.81 -29.11
C ASP A 59 -21.14 22.74 -28.07
N GLY A 60 -21.69 23.06 -26.90
CA GLY A 60 -22.34 24.26 -26.39
C GLY A 60 -23.37 23.79 -25.34
N GLY A 61 -23.61 24.57 -24.27
CA GLY A 61 -24.85 24.43 -23.47
C GLY A 61 -24.72 24.08 -21.97
N ARG A 62 -24.42 25.08 -21.14
CA ARG A 62 -25.14 25.35 -19.87
C ARG A 62 -26.09 26.55 -20.15
N PRO A 63 -27.09 26.92 -19.32
CA PRO A 63 -27.39 26.50 -17.95
C PRO A 63 -28.89 26.22 -17.66
N GLY A 64 -29.22 25.68 -16.47
CA GLY A 64 -30.60 25.61 -15.98
C GLY A 64 -30.68 25.86 -14.48
N ARG A 65 -31.09 27.08 -14.11
CA ARG A 65 -31.42 27.56 -12.75
C ARG A 65 -32.91 27.27 -12.45
N ILE A 66 -33.23 26.78 -11.24
CA ILE A 66 -34.52 26.99 -10.53
C ILE A 66 -34.16 26.96 -9.03
N ARG A 67 -34.02 28.09 -8.31
CA ARG A 67 -34.99 28.99 -7.64
C ARG A 67 -35.53 28.46 -6.29
N GLU A 68 -35.34 29.33 -5.28
CA GLU A 68 -35.70 29.29 -3.85
C GLU A 68 -37.20 29.10 -3.52
N GLU A 69 -37.47 28.67 -2.27
CA GLU A 69 -38.22 29.39 -1.19
C GLU A 69 -38.66 28.35 -0.12
N ALA A 70 -38.16 28.40 1.13
CA ALA A 70 -38.62 29.17 2.30
C ALA A 70 -40.00 28.75 2.86
N ARG A 71 -40.05 28.22 4.11
CA ARG A 71 -40.71 28.83 5.30
C ARG A 71 -40.69 27.89 6.54
N LYS A 72 -40.43 28.51 7.71
CA LYS A 72 -40.51 28.04 9.10
C LYS A 72 -41.89 27.51 9.52
N GLU A 73 -41.96 26.62 10.52
CA GLU A 73 -42.58 26.97 11.81
C GLU A 73 -42.14 26.07 13.00
N GLU A 74 -42.17 26.71 14.18
CA GLU A 74 -41.79 26.29 15.53
C GLU A 74 -42.78 25.30 16.16
N GLY A 75 -42.32 24.54 17.16
CA GLY A 75 -43.20 23.83 18.09
C GLY A 75 -42.47 22.84 19.00
N GLU A 76 -42.11 23.27 20.21
CA GLU A 76 -41.60 22.47 21.33
C GLU A 76 -42.20 23.07 22.63
N PRO A 77 -42.29 22.39 23.82
CA PRO A 77 -42.24 20.97 24.23
C PRO A 77 -43.52 20.56 25.04
N PRO A 78 -43.55 19.38 25.69
CA PRO A 78 -43.40 19.43 27.16
C PRO A 78 -42.45 18.37 27.78
N ALA A 79 -42.20 18.57 29.07
CA ALA A 79 -41.01 18.19 29.82
C ALA A 79 -40.85 16.71 30.25
N ALA A 80 -39.55 16.34 30.33
CA ALA A 80 -38.86 15.56 31.35
C ALA A 80 -39.36 14.14 31.71
N VAL A 81 -38.60 13.14 31.24
CA VAL A 81 -38.15 12.02 32.06
C VAL A 81 -36.70 11.68 31.67
N THR A 82 -35.74 12.00 32.55
CA THR A 82 -34.36 11.52 32.47
C THR A 82 -34.26 10.14 33.14
N PRO A 83 -33.91 9.07 32.41
CA PRO A 83 -33.38 7.84 33.02
C PRO A 83 -31.84 7.92 33.14
N PRO A 84 -31.26 7.13 34.06
CA PRO A 84 -29.93 7.38 34.62
C PRO A 84 -28.81 7.24 33.59
N ILE A 85 -27.77 8.04 33.82
CA ILE A 85 -26.45 7.97 33.20
C ILE A 85 -25.91 6.55 33.44
N HIS A 86 -26.16 5.66 32.49
CA HIS A 86 -25.38 4.45 32.37
C HIS A 86 -23.99 4.91 31.96
N SER A 87 -23.05 4.73 32.91
CA SER A 87 -21.62 4.78 32.69
C SER A 87 -21.31 4.38 31.26
N ALA A 88 -20.68 5.29 30.52
CA ALA A 88 -19.92 4.93 29.34
C ALA A 88 -18.85 3.95 29.81
N ALA A 89 -19.22 2.67 29.91
CA ALA A 89 -18.29 1.59 29.87
C ALA A 89 -17.49 1.85 28.60
N SER A 90 -16.25 2.28 28.79
CA SER A 90 -15.25 2.37 27.75
C SER A 90 -15.23 1.02 27.07
N ALA A 91 -16.03 0.90 26.00
CA ALA A 91 -15.96 -0.20 25.08
C ALA A 91 -14.56 -0.06 24.49
N GLN A 92 -13.62 -0.80 25.05
CA GLN A 92 -12.31 -0.92 24.45
C GLN A 92 -12.55 -1.24 22.98
N PRO A 93 -12.09 -0.38 22.06
CA PRO A 93 -12.34 -0.62 20.65
C PRO A 93 -11.79 -2.01 20.33
N PRO A 94 -12.52 -2.82 19.53
CA PRO A 94 -12.05 -4.14 19.14
C PRO A 94 -10.64 -3.97 18.60
N ALA A 95 -9.70 -4.79 19.10
CA ALA A 95 -8.26 -4.70 18.81
C ALA A 95 -8.05 -4.27 17.36
N ALA A 96 -7.80 -2.97 17.18
CA ALA A 96 -8.05 -2.35 15.90
C ALA A 96 -7.03 -2.91 14.91
N ARG A 97 -7.53 -3.57 13.86
CA ARG A 97 -6.71 -3.95 12.71
C ARG A 97 -6.00 -2.68 12.25
N GLY A 98 -4.67 -2.65 12.33
CA GLY A 98 -3.90 -1.44 12.05
C GLY A 98 -4.20 -0.87 10.66
N GLN A 99 -4.06 0.44 10.51
CA GLN A 99 -4.35 1.12 9.25
C GLN A 99 -3.20 0.90 8.26
N VAL A 100 -3.52 0.36 7.08
CA VAL A 100 -2.51 0.12 6.03
C VAL A 100 -2.36 1.36 5.15
N VAL A 101 -1.12 1.81 4.95
CA VAL A 101 -0.76 2.91 4.06
C VAL A 101 0.33 2.48 3.07
N TYR A 102 0.30 3.04 1.87
CA TYR A 102 1.28 2.76 0.82
C TYR A 102 2.13 3.99 0.56
N VAL A 103 3.42 3.90 0.84
CA VAL A 103 4.37 4.99 0.61
C VAL A 103 5.26 4.62 -0.57
N ALA A 104 5.33 5.50 -1.57
CA ALA A 104 6.31 5.37 -2.64
C ALA A 104 7.66 5.88 -2.16
N VAL A 105 8.69 5.04 -2.28
CA VAL A 105 10.10 5.39 -2.04
C VAL A 105 10.92 5.11 -3.30
N SER A 106 12.02 5.83 -3.44
CA SER A 106 12.98 5.63 -4.54
C SER A 106 14.38 5.93 -4.02
N LEU A 107 15.40 5.46 -4.73
CA LEU A 107 16.80 5.69 -4.36
C LEU A 107 17.37 6.89 -5.11
N THR A 108 18.27 7.62 -4.46
CA THR A 108 19.12 8.60 -5.16
C THR A 108 20.04 7.86 -6.15
N PRO A 109 20.59 8.54 -7.19
CA PRO A 109 21.54 7.91 -8.11
C PRO A 109 22.73 7.26 -7.40
N ARG A 110 23.26 7.92 -6.35
CA ARG A 110 24.36 7.40 -5.52
C ARG A 110 23.96 6.14 -4.76
N GLN A 111 22.79 6.15 -4.11
CA GLN A 111 22.28 4.99 -3.39
C GLN A 111 22.00 3.82 -4.33
N ALA A 112 21.47 4.08 -5.51
CA ALA A 112 21.15 3.06 -6.50
C ALA A 112 22.41 2.29 -6.95
N ALA A 113 23.49 2.99 -7.29
CA ALA A 113 24.75 2.35 -7.69
C ALA A 113 25.31 1.44 -6.59
N ARG A 114 25.33 1.91 -5.34
CA ARG A 114 25.80 1.12 -4.18
C ARG A 114 24.86 -0.06 -3.89
N ALA A 115 23.55 0.16 -4.00
CA ALA A 115 22.55 -0.88 -3.80
C ALA A 115 22.62 -1.97 -4.85
N GLU A 116 22.97 -1.65 -6.10
CA GLU A 116 23.16 -2.63 -7.17
C GLU A 116 24.35 -3.55 -6.89
N VAL A 117 25.46 -3.01 -6.37
CA VAL A 117 26.61 -3.82 -5.92
C VAL A 117 26.21 -4.73 -4.75
N TRP A 118 25.52 -4.17 -3.75
CA TRP A 118 25.04 -4.97 -2.62
C TRP A 118 24.06 -6.06 -3.05
N ALA A 119 23.10 -5.72 -3.91
CA ALA A 119 22.11 -6.63 -4.48
C ALA A 119 22.78 -7.78 -5.25
N ALA A 120 23.78 -7.48 -6.07
CA ALA A 120 24.55 -8.47 -6.81
C ALA A 120 25.29 -9.43 -5.88
N ALA A 121 26.00 -8.89 -4.86
CA ALA A 121 26.70 -9.71 -3.87
C ALA A 121 25.75 -10.59 -3.05
N ALA A 122 24.58 -10.06 -2.68
CA ALA A 122 23.53 -10.78 -1.95
C ALA A 122 22.63 -11.66 -2.83
N ARG A 123 22.83 -11.65 -4.17
CA ARG A 123 22.03 -12.37 -5.17
C ARG A 123 20.52 -12.13 -5.03
N CYS A 124 20.13 -10.87 -4.79
CA CYS A 124 18.74 -10.48 -4.63
C CYS A 124 18.44 -9.19 -5.43
N PRO A 125 17.17 -8.90 -5.78
CA PRO A 125 16.86 -7.67 -6.51
C PRO A 125 16.92 -6.44 -5.59
N VAL A 126 17.31 -5.27 -6.12
CA VAL A 126 17.38 -4.00 -5.35
C VAL A 126 16.06 -3.67 -4.64
N ARG A 127 14.92 -3.92 -5.28
CA ARG A 127 13.58 -3.69 -4.68
C ARG A 127 13.34 -4.52 -3.41
N PHE A 128 13.97 -5.68 -3.28
CA PHE A 128 13.92 -6.48 -2.06
C PHE A 128 14.66 -5.78 -0.91
N LEU A 129 15.85 -5.24 -1.18
CA LEU A 129 16.62 -4.47 -0.20
C LEU A 129 15.85 -3.23 0.26
N ILE A 130 15.26 -2.49 -0.68
CA ILE A 130 14.41 -1.32 -0.39
C ILE A 130 13.28 -1.71 0.57
N ARG A 131 12.52 -2.75 0.24
CA ARG A 131 11.42 -3.23 1.09
C ARG A 131 11.93 -3.67 2.46
N ARG A 132 13.04 -4.41 2.52
CA ARG A 132 13.62 -4.89 3.77
C ARG A 132 14.02 -3.74 4.70
N VAL A 133 14.71 -2.73 4.18
CA VAL A 133 15.13 -1.56 4.97
C VAL A 133 13.91 -0.74 5.42
N ALA A 134 12.97 -0.48 4.51
CA ALA A 134 11.74 0.24 4.84
C ALA A 134 10.93 -0.46 5.95
N GLN A 135 10.78 -1.78 5.88
CA GLN A 135 10.09 -2.53 6.93
C GLN A 135 10.85 -2.51 8.26
N ALA A 136 12.17 -2.66 8.25
CA ALA A 136 12.99 -2.63 9.46
C ALA A 136 12.95 -1.25 10.17
N LEU A 137 12.80 -0.18 9.40
CA LEU A 137 12.73 1.19 9.90
C LEU A 137 11.37 1.55 10.52
N ARG A 138 10.30 0.84 10.12
CA ARG A 138 8.90 1.19 10.40
C ARG A 138 8.64 1.49 11.88
N ASP A 139 8.98 0.56 12.76
CA ASP A 139 8.62 0.67 14.18
C ASP A 139 9.40 1.80 14.86
N GLN A 140 10.71 1.91 14.57
CA GLN A 140 11.55 3.00 15.07
C GLN A 140 11.00 4.38 14.69
N VAL A 141 10.69 4.59 13.40
CA VAL A 141 10.15 5.89 12.94
C VAL A 141 8.82 6.21 13.60
N PHE A 142 7.96 5.23 13.80
CA PHE A 142 6.66 5.46 14.42
C PHE A 142 6.76 5.71 15.92
N ASP A 143 7.70 5.07 16.61
CA ASP A 143 7.97 5.34 18.02
C ASP A 143 8.59 6.74 18.20
N ASP A 144 9.53 7.13 17.34
CA ASP A 144 10.13 8.46 17.37
C ASP A 144 9.10 9.54 17.06
N TRP A 145 8.23 9.35 16.06
CA TRP A 145 7.16 10.32 15.77
C TRP A 145 6.06 10.36 16.82
N ALA A 146 5.81 9.25 17.53
CA ALA A 146 4.89 9.25 18.65
C ALA A 146 5.45 10.04 19.84
N ARG A 147 6.78 10.01 20.04
CA ARG A 147 7.47 10.75 21.11
C ARG A 147 7.66 12.23 20.78
N ASP A 148 8.21 12.51 19.60
CA ASP A 148 8.75 13.82 19.24
C ASP A 148 7.87 14.57 18.23
N GLY A 149 6.88 13.89 17.66
CA GLY A 149 6.07 14.39 16.54
C GLY A 149 6.68 14.07 15.18
N MET A 150 5.83 14.06 14.14
CA MET A 150 6.29 13.89 12.77
C MET A 150 6.90 15.21 12.26
N PRO A 151 8.13 15.21 11.73
CA PRO A 151 8.77 16.42 11.24
C PRO A 151 8.11 16.91 9.95
N GLU A 152 8.08 18.23 9.76
CA GLU A 152 7.66 18.84 8.49
C GLU A 152 8.82 18.79 7.49
N VAL A 153 8.65 18.01 6.42
CA VAL A 153 9.64 17.88 5.35
C VAL A 153 9.01 18.33 4.04
N THR A 154 9.56 19.40 3.47
CA THR A 154 9.18 19.87 2.13
C THR A 154 10.07 19.19 1.11
N GLU A 155 9.47 18.31 0.31
CA GLU A 155 10.16 17.63 -0.78
C GLU A 155 9.87 18.33 -2.12
N PRO A 156 10.89 18.59 -2.96
CA PRO A 156 10.67 19.13 -4.30
C PRO A 156 9.84 18.13 -5.12
N ARG A 157 8.69 18.58 -5.62
CA ARG A 157 7.81 17.73 -6.43
C ARG A 157 8.49 17.34 -7.74
N GLY A 158 8.31 16.09 -8.15
CA GLY A 158 8.63 15.64 -9.51
C GLY A 158 9.99 14.97 -9.70
N VAL A 159 10.85 14.89 -8.67
CA VAL A 159 12.12 14.16 -8.78
C VAL A 159 11.86 12.66 -8.70
N ARG A 160 11.87 11.98 -9.85
CA ARG A 160 11.74 10.52 -9.90
C ARG A 160 13.10 9.87 -9.64
N GLY A 161 13.29 9.35 -8.44
CA GLY A 161 14.49 8.57 -8.10
C GLY A 161 14.56 7.23 -8.85
N LYS A 162 15.66 6.52 -8.66
CA LYS A 162 15.89 5.18 -9.22
C LYS A 162 15.12 4.13 -8.42
N HIS A 163 14.82 3.00 -9.05
CA HIS A 163 14.15 1.85 -8.41
C HIS A 163 12.86 2.22 -7.62
N PRO A 164 11.89 2.94 -8.23
CA PRO A 164 10.67 3.34 -7.53
C PRO A 164 9.94 2.09 -7.01
N THR A 165 9.62 2.11 -5.72
CA THR A 165 9.06 0.97 -5.00
C THR A 165 7.95 1.45 -4.06
N SER A 166 6.76 0.86 -4.17
CA SER A 166 5.71 1.04 -3.18
C SER A 166 5.98 0.11 -2.00
N VAL A 167 6.01 0.68 -0.79
CA VAL A 167 6.16 -0.03 0.48
C VAL A 167 4.89 0.12 1.31
N THR A 168 4.42 -1.00 1.84
CA THR A 168 3.22 -1.07 2.68
C THR A 168 3.62 -0.90 4.13
N LEU A 169 3.07 0.10 4.80
CA LEU A 169 3.28 0.32 6.23
C LEU A 169 1.96 0.10 6.95
N THR A 170 2.00 -0.58 8.08
CA THR A 170 0.82 -0.74 8.94
C THR A 170 0.96 0.18 10.15
N LEU A 171 0.07 1.13 10.29
CA LEU A 171 0.07 2.06 11.41
C LEU A 171 -0.73 1.44 12.57
N ARG A 172 -0.28 1.67 13.81
CA ARG A 172 -1.13 1.42 14.98
C ARG A 172 -2.34 2.35 14.89
N GLN A 173 -3.54 1.83 15.19
CA GLN A 173 -4.76 2.61 14.98
C GLN A 173 -4.76 3.95 15.71
N GLN A 174 -4.36 3.98 16.99
CA GLN A 174 -4.28 5.21 17.78
C GLN A 174 -3.33 6.24 17.14
N PHE A 175 -2.14 5.79 16.77
CA PHE A 175 -1.17 6.64 16.08
C PHE A 175 -1.70 7.19 14.75
N ALA A 176 -2.40 6.36 13.96
CA ALA A 176 -3.00 6.80 12.71
C ALA A 176 -4.09 7.86 12.91
N THR A 177 -4.93 7.68 13.94
CA THR A 177 -5.97 8.63 14.32
C THR A 177 -5.38 9.95 14.79
N ASP A 178 -4.37 9.93 15.67
CA ASP A 178 -3.69 11.13 16.16
C ASP A 178 -3.00 11.89 15.02
N LEU A 179 -2.32 11.16 14.13
CA LEU A 179 -1.65 11.74 12.97
C LEU A 179 -2.64 12.38 12.01
N ALA A 180 -3.79 11.73 11.77
CA ALA A 180 -4.86 12.27 10.94
C ALA A 180 -5.45 13.55 11.57
N ALA A 181 -5.78 13.53 12.86
CA ALA A 181 -6.33 14.69 13.54
C ALA A 181 -5.42 15.92 13.48
N ARG A 182 -4.09 15.73 13.50
CA ARG A 182 -3.11 16.82 13.44
C ARG A 182 -2.84 17.33 12.04
N HIS A 183 -2.68 16.44 11.06
CA HIS A 183 -2.13 16.81 9.76
C HIS A 183 -3.11 16.65 8.58
N ASP A 184 -4.22 15.92 8.76
CA ASP A 184 -5.29 15.79 7.76
C ASP A 184 -6.66 15.64 8.46
N PRO A 185 -7.09 16.65 9.23
CA PRO A 185 -8.32 16.57 10.04
C PRO A 185 -9.58 16.37 9.19
N LEU A 186 -9.51 16.74 7.90
CA LEU A 186 -10.60 16.60 6.94
C LEU A 186 -10.48 15.33 6.08
N GLY A 187 -9.39 14.57 6.20
CA GLY A 187 -9.18 13.33 5.44
C GLY A 187 -9.03 13.52 3.92
N LEU A 188 -8.62 14.71 3.47
CA LEU A 188 -8.60 15.07 2.04
C LEU A 188 -7.35 14.54 1.32
N MET A 189 -6.22 14.44 2.03
CA MET A 189 -4.94 14.05 1.45
C MET A 189 -4.68 12.55 1.59
N GLY A 190 -5.11 11.98 2.72
CA GLY A 190 -4.78 10.64 3.15
C GLY A 190 -3.39 10.57 3.81
N LEU A 191 -3.28 9.77 4.86
CA LEU A 191 -2.08 9.65 5.68
C LEU A 191 -0.80 9.36 4.89
N ALA A 192 -0.89 8.53 3.84
CA ALA A 192 0.26 8.20 2.99
C ALA A 192 0.90 9.43 2.33
N ARG A 193 0.10 10.43 1.93
CA ARG A 193 0.59 11.67 1.31
C ARG A 193 1.17 12.61 2.36
N VAL A 194 0.51 12.69 3.51
CA VAL A 194 0.89 13.51 4.66
C VAL A 194 2.25 13.08 5.21
N MET A 195 2.41 11.78 5.49
CA MET A 195 3.62 11.24 6.10
C MET A 195 4.74 10.92 5.09
N GLY A 196 4.39 10.85 3.80
CA GLY A 196 5.27 10.37 2.75
C GLY A 196 6.62 11.10 2.69
N PRO A 197 6.66 12.45 2.70
CA PRO A 197 7.91 13.20 2.69
C PRO A 197 8.81 12.90 3.90
N ALA A 198 8.24 12.95 5.11
CA ALA A 198 8.98 12.68 6.34
C ALA A 198 9.52 11.24 6.38
N TYR A 199 8.70 10.27 5.95
CA TYR A 199 9.10 8.87 5.88
C TYR A 199 10.21 8.65 4.84
N ARG A 200 10.11 9.27 3.66
CA ARG A 200 11.15 9.20 2.61
C ARG A 200 12.48 9.75 3.10
N ALA A 201 12.48 10.89 3.79
CA ALA A 201 13.70 11.46 4.36
C ALA A 201 14.40 10.47 5.32
N ARG A 202 13.65 9.91 6.27
CA ARG A 202 14.17 8.89 7.20
C ARG A 202 14.61 7.62 6.49
N PHE A 203 13.89 7.20 5.45
CA PHE A 203 14.27 6.06 4.63
C PHE A 203 15.63 6.28 3.95
N HIS A 204 15.89 7.46 3.38
CA HIS A 204 17.17 7.75 2.74
C HIS A 204 18.34 7.66 3.73
N GLU A 205 18.19 8.25 4.91
CA GLU A 205 19.19 8.16 5.98
C GLU A 205 19.45 6.71 6.40
N ALA A 206 18.38 5.95 6.69
CA ALA A 206 18.48 4.55 7.10
C ALA A 206 19.08 3.67 6.00
N PHE A 207 18.76 3.95 4.74
CA PHE A 207 19.29 3.19 3.61
C PHE A 207 20.79 3.45 3.42
N ASP A 208 21.27 4.68 3.63
CA ASP A 208 22.71 4.98 3.61
C ASP A 208 23.46 4.23 4.72
N VAL A 209 22.91 4.20 5.93
CA VAL A 209 23.48 3.41 7.06
C VAL A 209 23.51 1.91 6.72
N ALA A 210 22.44 1.39 6.10
CA ALA A 210 22.37 0.00 5.68
C ALA A 210 23.41 -0.32 4.59
N LEU A 211 23.62 0.59 3.62
CA LEU A 211 24.65 0.45 2.59
C LEU A 211 26.05 0.43 3.19
N GLU A 212 26.36 1.35 4.11
CA GLU A 212 27.65 1.35 4.81
C GLU A 212 27.90 0.07 5.59
N LYS A 213 26.88 -0.43 6.30
CA LYS A 213 26.95 -1.70 7.02
C LYS A 213 27.21 -2.86 6.06
N ALA A 214 26.51 -2.89 4.93
CA ALA A 214 26.67 -3.93 3.93
C ALA A 214 28.07 -3.90 3.29
N GLU A 215 28.60 -2.72 2.98
CA GLU A 215 29.97 -2.56 2.45
C GLU A 215 31.03 -3.07 3.43
N ARG A 216 30.86 -2.82 4.74
CA ARG A 216 31.76 -3.38 5.77
C ARG A 216 31.68 -4.91 5.82
N GLN A 217 30.49 -5.48 5.68
CA GLN A 217 30.30 -6.95 5.66
C GLN A 217 30.83 -7.60 4.38
N MET A 218 30.84 -6.88 3.26
CA MET A 218 31.35 -7.36 1.98
C MET A 218 32.87 -7.23 1.84
N LYS A 219 33.54 -6.41 2.67
CA LYS A 219 35.01 -6.35 2.73
C LYS A 219 35.53 -7.52 3.56
N PRO A 220 36.20 -8.52 2.96
CA PRO A 220 36.83 -9.58 3.74
C PRO A 220 38.06 -9.00 4.46
N GLY A 221 38.08 -9.06 5.79
CA GLY A 221 39.32 -8.98 6.58
C GLY A 221 39.75 -7.61 7.11
N GLY A 222 38.98 -7.03 8.05
CA GLY A 222 39.55 -6.16 9.07
C GLY A 222 39.70 -6.94 10.37
N LYS A 223 40.89 -7.50 10.63
CA LYS A 223 41.23 -8.02 11.96
C LYS A 223 40.96 -6.92 12.99
N ALA A 224 40.33 -7.28 14.11
CA ALA A 224 40.52 -6.55 15.34
C ALA A 224 42.02 -6.66 15.69
N GLU A 225 42.69 -5.52 15.68
CA GLU A 225 43.94 -5.32 16.42
C GLU A 225 43.59 -4.52 17.68
#